data_AF-A0A259PDN6-F1
#
_entry.id   AF-A0A259PDN6-F1
#
_cell.length_a   1.000
_cell.length_b   1.000
_cell.length_c   1.000
_cell.angle_alpha   90.00
_cell.angle_beta   90.00
_cell.angle_gamma   90.00
#
_symmetry.space_group_name_H-M   'P 1'
#
loop_
_entity.id
_entity.type
_entity.pdbx_description
1 polymer ?
#
loop_
_entity_poly.entity_id
_entity_poly.type
_entity_poly.pdbx_seq_one_letter_code
_entity_poly.pdbx_strand_id
1 'polypeptide(L)'
;MQEVLEQANRFYRDQLRDNRRAVDYLKGRGLSGKIAAGFGLGYAPDDWQGLARVFPNYEADILIQAGLVVGRDTQGETIEPGDLDGRTIARRYDRLRDRITFPIRNTQGELIGFGGRILDQGEPKYLNSPETLLFHKGEELYGLFEGRAAIQRQGYALVVEGYLDVIALAQHGVGHAVATLGTACTAEHVKKLFRHCGQIVFSFDGDAAGRKAALRAMEATLPMLGDERSVKFLFLPAEHDPDTFVREYGADAFEREVGRAQPLSVFLLDTLANGLALDTAEGRAQAIARARPLIGQLAESALKAQIIGEFAKRVQTPATELRQALTPAQGIRSPKRDPGENDRRPSPSLAARRASRMLTPRTDHVQVHAQTAMRILLAHPELWDSLSSSQHELLMHDGST
;
A
#
# COMPACT_ATOMS: atom_id res chain seq x y z
N MET A 1 -18.97 -3.37 17.29
CA MET A 1 -17.69 -2.74 16.88
C MET A 1 -17.89 -1.33 16.33
N GLN A 2 -18.81 -1.11 15.38
CA GLN A 2 -19.11 0.24 14.89
C GLN A 2 -19.54 1.21 16.00
N GLU A 3 -20.45 0.78 16.88
CA GLU A 3 -20.95 1.61 18.00
C GLU A 3 -19.83 2.12 18.91
N VAL A 4 -18.83 1.27 19.23
CA VAL A 4 -17.69 1.70 20.05
C VAL A 4 -16.79 2.69 19.31
N LEU A 5 -16.60 2.51 17.99
CA LEU A 5 -15.87 3.49 17.19
C LEU A 5 -16.60 4.85 17.17
N GLU A 6 -17.92 4.85 17.01
CA GLU A 6 -18.70 6.09 17.04
C GLU A 6 -18.65 6.79 18.40
N GLN A 7 -18.73 6.02 19.49
CA GLN A 7 -18.61 6.54 20.85
C GLN A 7 -17.23 7.16 21.10
N ALA A 8 -16.17 6.51 20.65
CA ALA A 8 -14.82 7.08 20.69
C ALA A 8 -14.71 8.35 19.82
N ASN A 9 -15.34 8.38 18.63
CA ASN A 9 -15.32 9.57 17.79
C ASN A 9 -16.04 10.77 18.43
N ARG A 10 -17.20 10.53 19.07
CA ARG A 10 -17.89 11.58 19.84
C ARG A 10 -16.99 12.15 20.92
N PHE A 11 -16.35 11.28 21.70
CA PHE A 11 -15.37 11.67 22.71
C PHE A 11 -14.25 12.52 22.12
N TYR A 12 -13.59 12.07 21.05
CA TYR A 12 -12.50 12.82 20.43
C TYR A 12 -12.94 14.18 19.87
N ARG A 13 -14.14 14.27 19.30
CA ARG A 13 -14.70 15.54 18.81
C ARG A 13 -14.95 16.53 19.94
N ASP A 14 -15.43 16.06 21.09
CA ASP A 14 -15.63 16.90 22.27
C ASP A 14 -14.28 17.36 22.85
N GLN A 15 -13.31 16.45 22.95
CA GLN A 15 -11.95 16.79 23.37
C GLN A 15 -11.29 17.84 22.45
N LEU A 16 -11.56 17.82 21.14
CA LEU A 16 -11.03 18.83 20.22
C LEU A 16 -11.59 20.22 20.50
N ARG A 17 -12.88 20.33 20.82
CA ARG A 17 -13.53 21.64 21.08
C ARG A 17 -12.92 22.36 22.27
N ASP A 18 -12.57 21.60 23.31
CA ASP A 18 -12.06 22.14 24.57
C ASP A 18 -10.53 22.31 24.56
N ASN A 19 -9.84 21.75 23.56
CA ASN A 19 -8.38 21.80 23.48
C ASN A 19 -7.89 22.91 22.52
N ARG A 20 -7.52 24.06 23.09
CA ARG A 20 -7.01 25.21 22.35
C ARG A 20 -5.77 24.89 21.51
N ARG A 21 -4.83 24.05 22.01
CA ARG A 21 -3.62 23.66 21.27
C ARG A 21 -3.97 22.90 19.99
N ALA A 22 -4.88 21.93 20.07
CA ALA A 22 -5.35 21.16 18.92
C ALA A 22 -6.12 22.02 17.91
N VAL A 23 -6.95 22.96 18.39
CA VAL A 23 -7.66 23.90 17.53
C VAL A 23 -6.69 24.85 16.81
N ASP A 24 -5.73 25.42 17.53
CA ASP A 24 -4.76 26.37 16.96
C ASP A 24 -3.83 25.67 15.96
N TYR A 25 -3.50 24.39 16.19
CA TYR A 25 -2.81 23.55 15.22
C TYR A 25 -3.58 23.42 13.88
N LEU A 26 -4.87 23.07 13.94
CA LEU A 26 -5.70 22.94 12.73
C LEU A 26 -5.88 24.28 12.01
N LYS A 27 -6.02 25.38 12.76
CA LYS A 27 -6.05 26.74 12.19
C LYS A 27 -4.73 27.11 11.53
N GLY A 28 -3.60 26.77 12.12
CA GLY A 28 -2.28 26.94 11.52
C GLY A 28 -2.11 26.17 10.21
N ARG A 29 -2.90 25.10 10.02
CA ARG A 29 -3.03 24.35 8.77
C ARG A 29 -4.06 24.93 7.79
N GLY A 30 -4.69 26.07 8.10
CA GLY A 30 -5.71 26.69 7.26
C GLY A 30 -7.06 25.97 7.27
N LEU A 31 -7.28 25.04 8.20
CA LEU A 31 -8.51 24.24 8.25
C LEU A 31 -9.59 24.96 9.05
N SER A 32 -10.75 25.20 8.41
CA SER A 32 -11.89 25.82 9.07
C SER A 32 -12.60 24.87 10.04
N GLY A 33 -13.33 25.42 11.01
CA GLY A 33 -14.20 24.61 11.87
C GLY A 33 -15.29 23.86 11.09
N LYS A 34 -15.72 24.40 9.95
CA LYS A 34 -16.70 23.76 9.05
C LYS A 34 -16.11 22.50 8.39
N ILE A 35 -14.90 22.58 7.83
CA ILE A 35 -14.26 21.41 7.21
C ILE A 35 -13.91 20.35 8.27
N ALA A 36 -13.41 20.79 9.43
CA ALA A 36 -13.12 19.89 10.54
C ALA A 36 -14.38 19.14 11.01
N ALA A 37 -15.51 19.83 11.13
CA ALA A 37 -16.79 19.20 11.49
C ALA A 37 -17.31 18.24 10.42
N GLY A 38 -17.15 18.59 9.13
CA GLY A 38 -17.58 17.79 7.98
C GLY A 38 -16.84 16.45 7.87
N PHE A 39 -15.52 16.46 8.01
CA PHE A 39 -14.70 15.24 8.09
C PHE A 39 -14.74 14.58 9.47
N GLY A 40 -15.31 15.27 10.46
CA GLY A 40 -15.46 14.78 11.83
C GLY A 40 -14.17 14.63 12.60
N LEU A 41 -13.21 15.52 12.36
CA LEU A 41 -11.94 15.55 13.08
C LEU A 41 -12.16 15.67 14.59
N GLY A 42 -11.27 15.03 15.35
CA GLY A 42 -11.24 15.09 16.80
C GLY A 42 -9.82 15.22 17.35
N TYR A 43 -9.69 15.07 18.66
CA TYR A 43 -8.42 15.06 19.38
C TYR A 43 -8.43 13.93 20.39
N ALA A 44 -7.44 13.05 20.31
CA ALA A 44 -7.15 12.05 21.33
C ALA A 44 -6.27 12.71 22.40
N PRO A 45 -6.72 12.78 23.66
CA PRO A 45 -5.98 13.46 24.72
C PRO A 45 -4.65 12.76 25.03
N ASP A 46 -3.71 13.50 25.64
CA ASP A 46 -2.48 12.93 26.20
C ASP A 46 -2.78 12.19 27.51
N ASP A 47 -3.46 11.04 27.39
CA ASP A 47 -3.86 10.18 28.50
C ASP A 47 -3.70 8.72 28.06
N TRP A 48 -3.13 7.88 28.93
CA TRP A 48 -2.96 6.46 28.66
C TRP A 48 -4.27 5.69 28.61
N GLN A 49 -5.34 6.18 29.24
CA GLN A 49 -6.65 5.53 29.28
C GLN A 49 -7.78 6.57 29.21
N GLY A 50 -7.63 7.58 28.35
CA GLY A 50 -8.63 8.65 28.16
C GLY A 50 -10.01 8.12 27.76
N LEU A 51 -10.07 7.05 26.96
CA LEU A 51 -11.31 6.40 26.55
C LEU A 51 -12.08 5.76 27.73
N ALA A 52 -11.43 5.45 28.86
CA ALA A 52 -12.11 4.94 30.06
C ALA A 52 -13.17 5.91 30.61
N ARG A 53 -13.07 7.20 30.28
CA ARG A 53 -14.07 8.23 30.64
C ARG A 53 -15.41 8.03 29.94
N VAL A 54 -15.40 7.36 28.79
CA VAL A 54 -16.62 7.14 27.98
C VAL A 54 -16.99 5.67 27.84
N PHE A 55 -16.12 4.71 28.15
CA PHE A 55 -16.45 3.29 28.16
C PHE A 55 -16.54 2.74 29.59
N PRO A 56 -17.76 2.47 30.11
CA PRO A 56 -17.94 1.93 31.47
C PRO A 56 -17.20 0.61 31.70
N ASN A 57 -17.09 -0.21 30.66
CA ASN A 57 -16.28 -1.42 30.65
C ASN A 57 -15.07 -1.23 29.73
N TYR A 58 -14.06 -0.50 30.21
CA TYR A 58 -12.81 -0.29 29.47
C TYR A 58 -11.99 -1.59 29.25
N GLU A 59 -12.23 -2.61 30.07
CA GLU A 59 -11.63 -3.93 29.92
C GLU A 59 -12.32 -4.79 28.85
N ALA A 60 -13.35 -4.28 28.18
CA ALA A 60 -14.03 -5.02 27.13
C ALA A 60 -13.09 -5.27 25.93
N ASP A 61 -12.94 -6.55 25.57
CA ASP A 61 -12.13 -7.03 24.44
C ASP A 61 -12.47 -6.38 23.10
N ILE A 62 -13.72 -5.96 22.95
CA ILE A 62 -14.19 -5.24 21.76
C ILE A 62 -13.40 -3.94 21.50
N LEU A 63 -12.82 -3.31 22.52
CA LEU A 63 -12.00 -2.10 22.34
C LEU A 63 -10.64 -2.42 21.72
N ILE A 64 -10.08 -3.60 21.98
CA ILE A 64 -8.87 -4.09 21.31
C ILE A 64 -9.23 -4.55 19.90
N GLN A 65 -10.32 -5.32 19.75
CA GLN A 65 -10.80 -5.79 18.44
C GLN A 65 -11.10 -4.62 17.48
N ALA A 66 -11.61 -3.50 18.00
CA ALA A 66 -11.84 -2.26 17.26
C ALA A 66 -10.55 -1.46 16.96
N GLY A 67 -9.41 -1.86 17.51
CA GLY A 67 -8.14 -1.15 17.38
C GLY A 67 -8.08 0.18 18.14
N LEU A 68 -8.99 0.42 19.08
CA LEU A 68 -9.03 1.62 19.94
C LEU A 68 -8.05 1.52 21.11
N VAL A 69 -7.91 0.32 21.67
CA VAL A 69 -7.04 0.00 22.80
C VAL A 69 -5.97 -0.99 22.38
N VAL A 70 -4.76 -0.82 22.90
CA VAL A 70 -3.67 -1.78 22.76
C VAL A 70 -3.65 -2.69 23.96
N GLY A 71 -3.80 -4.01 23.73
CA GLY A 71 -3.54 -5.04 24.73
C GLY A 71 -2.08 -5.46 24.70
N ARG A 72 -1.50 -5.70 25.88
CA ARG A 72 -0.20 -6.35 26.06
C ARG A 72 -0.38 -7.62 26.88
N ASP A 73 0.24 -8.71 26.48
CA ASP A 73 0.23 -9.94 27.27
C ASP A 73 1.21 -9.91 28.46
N THR A 74 1.31 -11.02 29.18
CA THR A 74 2.18 -11.15 30.35
C THR A 74 3.68 -11.09 30.02
N GLN A 75 4.05 -11.36 28.76
CA GLN A 75 5.43 -11.24 28.26
C GLN A 75 5.72 -9.83 27.71
N GLY A 76 4.69 -8.98 27.61
CA GLY A 76 4.79 -7.63 27.09
C GLY A 76 4.64 -7.54 25.57
N GLU A 77 4.20 -8.59 24.90
CA GLU A 77 3.92 -8.57 23.46
C GLU A 77 2.60 -7.87 23.17
N THR A 78 2.53 -7.14 22.05
CA THR A 78 1.28 -6.53 21.59
C THR A 78 0.34 -7.63 21.12
N ILE A 79 -0.90 -7.60 21.59
CA ILE A 79 -1.97 -8.47 21.11
C ILE A 79 -2.67 -7.74 19.97
N GLU A 80 -2.57 -8.27 18.76
CA GLU A 80 -3.26 -7.72 17.60
C GLU A 80 -4.77 -8.02 17.67
N PRO A 81 -5.64 -7.17 17.07
CA PRO A 81 -7.09 -7.36 17.13
C PRO A 81 -7.60 -8.74 16.71
N GLY A 82 -6.91 -9.39 15.76
CA GLY A 82 -7.25 -10.71 15.24
C GLY A 82 -6.78 -11.89 16.10
N ASP A 83 -5.90 -11.65 17.08
CA ASP A 83 -5.19 -12.70 17.82
C ASP A 83 -5.58 -12.72 19.31
N LEU A 84 -6.81 -12.31 19.63
CA LEU A 84 -7.27 -12.16 21.01
C LEU A 84 -7.60 -13.48 21.71
N ASP A 85 -8.02 -14.49 20.93
CA ASP A 85 -8.53 -15.74 21.48
C ASP A 85 -7.46 -16.51 22.26
N GLY A 86 -7.80 -16.93 23.48
CA GLY A 86 -6.88 -17.60 24.39
C GLY A 86 -5.72 -16.76 24.94
N ARG A 87 -5.65 -15.45 24.67
CA ARG A 87 -4.60 -14.56 25.21
C ARG A 87 -5.01 -13.94 26.55
N THR A 88 -4.07 -13.91 27.49
CA THR A 88 -4.22 -13.18 28.76
C THR A 88 -3.69 -11.77 28.61
N ILE A 89 -4.54 -10.77 28.82
CA ILE A 89 -4.17 -9.35 28.71
C ILE A 89 -3.69 -8.85 30.07
N ALA A 90 -2.42 -8.45 30.16
CA ALA A 90 -1.79 -7.95 31.39
C ALA A 90 -1.84 -6.42 31.52
N ARG A 91 -1.82 -5.69 30.39
CA ARG A 91 -1.92 -4.22 30.38
C ARG A 91 -2.74 -3.74 29.18
N ARG A 92 -3.47 -2.64 29.38
CA ARG A 92 -4.26 -1.96 28.34
C ARG A 92 -3.98 -0.45 28.34
N TYR A 93 -3.90 0.14 27.16
CA TYR A 93 -3.82 1.59 27.00
C TYR A 93 -4.39 2.04 25.65
N ASP A 94 -4.85 3.28 25.59
CA ASP A 94 -5.40 3.90 24.38
C ASP A 94 -4.36 3.89 23.26
N ARG A 95 -4.76 3.50 22.06
CA ARG A 95 -3.87 3.46 20.90
C ARG A 95 -3.48 4.87 20.44
N LEU A 96 -4.46 5.75 20.34
CA LEU A 96 -4.27 7.15 19.95
C LEU A 96 -4.16 7.99 21.21
N ARG A 97 -3.05 8.72 21.33
CA ARG A 97 -2.75 9.63 22.44
C ARG A 97 -2.03 10.84 21.91
N ASP A 98 -2.38 12.00 22.43
CA ASP A 98 -1.92 13.32 21.99
C ASP A 98 -1.92 13.52 20.47
N ARG A 99 -3.05 13.25 19.82
CA ARG A 99 -3.16 13.24 18.34
C ARG A 99 -4.44 13.90 17.85
N ILE A 100 -4.36 14.64 16.75
CA ILE A 100 -5.55 14.94 15.93
C ILE A 100 -6.04 13.62 15.34
N THR A 101 -7.33 13.34 15.48
CA THR A 101 -7.95 12.11 14.96
C THR A 101 -8.69 12.37 13.66
N PHE A 102 -8.52 11.44 12.71
CA PHE A 102 -9.11 11.43 11.39
C PHE A 102 -10.00 10.19 11.29
N PRO A 103 -11.32 10.29 11.53
CA PRO A 103 -12.20 9.13 11.41
C PRO A 103 -12.23 8.62 9.96
N ILE A 104 -12.10 7.31 9.78
CA ILE A 104 -12.10 6.65 8.47
C ILE A 104 -13.47 6.00 8.26
N ARG A 105 -14.15 6.35 7.17
CA ARG A 105 -15.48 5.81 6.84
C ARG A 105 -15.44 4.90 5.63
N ASN A 106 -16.24 3.85 5.65
CA ASN A 106 -16.48 3.03 4.46
C ASN A 106 -17.39 3.77 3.45
N THR A 107 -17.69 3.13 2.31
CA THR A 107 -18.55 3.70 1.26
C THR A 107 -19.99 4.01 1.70
N GLN A 108 -20.46 3.35 2.76
CA GLN A 108 -21.78 3.52 3.37
C GLN A 108 -21.79 4.68 4.38
N GLY A 109 -20.62 5.15 4.80
CA GLY A 109 -20.47 6.23 5.78
C GLY A 109 -20.28 5.74 7.20
N GLU A 110 -20.17 4.44 7.41
CA GLU A 110 -19.96 3.83 8.71
C GLU A 110 -18.49 4.02 9.11
N LEU A 111 -18.27 4.36 10.38
CA LEU A 111 -16.94 4.54 10.93
C LEU A 111 -16.28 3.18 11.15
N ILE A 112 -15.11 2.98 10.54
CA ILE A 112 -14.40 1.70 10.52
C ILE A 112 -13.01 1.77 11.17
N GLY A 113 -12.47 2.97 11.39
CA GLY A 113 -11.18 3.14 12.04
C GLY A 113 -10.79 4.61 12.15
N PHE A 114 -9.55 4.86 12.54
CA PHE A 114 -9.00 6.20 12.70
C PHE A 114 -7.57 6.29 12.13
N GLY A 115 -7.27 7.43 11.53
CA GLY A 115 -5.92 7.97 11.47
C GLY A 115 -5.67 8.89 12.66
N GLY A 116 -4.41 9.08 13.02
CA GLY A 116 -4.01 9.94 14.13
C GLY A 116 -2.69 10.65 13.85
N ARG A 117 -2.65 11.97 13.98
CA ARG A 117 -1.44 12.76 13.74
C ARG A 117 -0.99 13.51 14.99
N ILE A 118 0.28 13.41 15.34
CA ILE A 118 0.86 14.20 16.44
C ILE A 118 0.80 15.70 16.14
N LEU A 119 0.66 16.50 17.19
CA LEU A 119 0.68 17.96 17.10
C LEU A 119 2.11 18.51 17.12
N ASP A 120 2.94 17.91 17.98
CA ASP A 120 4.32 18.32 18.26
C ASP A 120 5.34 17.28 17.73
N GLN A 121 6.56 17.28 18.26
CA GLN A 121 7.62 16.35 17.87
C GLN A 121 7.39 14.95 18.46
N GLY A 122 7.70 13.91 17.68
CA GLY A 122 7.57 12.52 18.10
C GLY A 122 7.41 11.58 16.90
N GLU A 123 7.43 10.27 17.16
CA GLU A 123 7.23 9.26 16.13
C GLU A 123 6.24 8.16 16.60
N PRO A 124 5.45 7.57 15.69
CA PRO A 124 5.32 7.95 14.28
C PRO A 124 4.49 9.24 14.13
N LYS A 125 4.83 10.09 13.16
CA LYS A 125 4.06 11.32 12.83
C LYS A 125 2.58 11.03 12.58
N TYR A 126 2.30 9.95 11.85
CA TYR A 126 0.95 9.43 11.60
C TYR A 126 0.83 8.00 12.14
N LEU A 127 -0.31 7.70 12.75
CA LEU A 127 -0.65 6.38 13.27
C LEU A 127 -2.06 6.02 12.81
N ASN A 128 -2.18 4.90 12.10
CA ASN A 128 -3.48 4.38 11.68
C ASN A 128 -3.92 3.26 12.62
N SER A 129 -5.24 3.06 12.70
CA SER A 129 -5.82 1.83 13.24
C SER A 129 -5.12 0.61 12.63
N PRO A 130 -4.94 -0.48 13.42
CA PRO A 130 -4.49 -1.76 12.89
C PRO A 130 -5.54 -2.33 11.94
N GLU A 131 -5.20 -3.43 11.25
CA GLU A 131 -6.22 -4.21 10.53
C GLU A 131 -7.26 -4.73 11.53
N THR A 132 -8.54 -4.64 11.18
CA THR A 132 -9.66 -5.15 11.99
C THR A 132 -10.69 -5.82 11.09
N LEU A 133 -11.71 -6.46 11.67
CA LEU A 133 -12.84 -7.00 10.91
C LEU A 133 -13.60 -5.94 10.09
N LEU A 134 -13.51 -4.65 10.45
CA LEU A 134 -14.17 -3.56 9.72
C LEU A 134 -13.22 -2.77 8.82
N PHE A 135 -11.91 -2.93 8.98
CA PHE A 135 -10.94 -2.02 8.39
C PHE A 135 -9.77 -2.76 7.76
N HIS A 136 -9.74 -2.66 6.43
CA HIS A 136 -8.66 -3.17 5.59
C HIS A 136 -7.97 -2.03 4.83
N LYS A 137 -6.72 -1.70 5.19
CA LYS A 137 -5.98 -0.58 4.59
C LYS A 137 -5.81 -0.74 3.09
N GLY A 138 -5.65 -1.99 2.64
CA GLY A 138 -5.50 -2.35 1.23
C GLY A 138 -6.77 -2.17 0.39
N GLU A 139 -7.91 -1.90 1.02
CA GLU A 139 -9.19 -1.73 0.32
C GLU A 139 -9.78 -0.34 0.52
N GLU A 140 -9.53 0.29 1.67
CA GLU A 140 -10.16 1.55 2.05
C GLU A 140 -9.36 2.79 1.64
N LEU A 141 -10.09 3.86 1.33
CA LEU A 141 -9.57 5.15 0.90
C LEU A 141 -10.20 6.25 1.74
N TYR A 142 -9.36 7.05 2.41
CA TYR A 142 -9.83 8.22 3.15
C TYR A 142 -10.47 9.24 2.21
N GLY A 143 -11.55 9.90 2.64
CA GLY A 143 -12.22 10.92 1.85
C GLY A 143 -13.17 10.38 0.78
N LEU A 144 -13.19 9.07 0.52
CA LEU A 144 -14.07 8.50 -0.52
C LEU A 144 -15.54 8.72 -0.18
N PHE A 145 -15.94 8.53 1.08
CA PHE A 145 -17.32 8.77 1.50
C PHE A 145 -17.70 10.24 1.36
N GLU A 146 -16.85 11.14 1.87
CA GLU A 146 -17.04 12.59 1.85
C GLU A 146 -17.07 13.13 0.41
N GLY A 147 -16.20 12.61 -0.45
CA GLY A 147 -15.97 13.09 -1.81
C GLY A 147 -16.78 12.40 -2.90
N ARG A 148 -17.51 11.31 -2.63
CA ARG A 148 -18.19 10.49 -3.67
C ARG A 148 -19.05 11.29 -4.65
N ALA A 149 -19.80 12.27 -4.14
CA ALA A 149 -20.67 13.11 -4.97
C ALA A 149 -19.87 14.10 -5.83
N ALA A 150 -18.73 14.57 -5.33
CA ALA A 150 -17.80 15.39 -6.11
C ALA A 150 -17.10 14.55 -7.18
N ILE A 151 -16.63 13.35 -6.84
CA ILE A 151 -16.00 12.40 -7.79
C ILE A 151 -16.94 12.12 -8.97
N GLN A 152 -18.21 11.80 -8.70
CA GLN A 152 -19.19 11.53 -9.75
C GLN A 152 -19.45 12.75 -10.65
N ARG A 153 -19.58 13.94 -10.04
CA ARG A 153 -19.84 15.18 -10.76
C ARG A 153 -18.66 15.63 -11.62
N GLN A 154 -17.44 15.46 -11.14
CA GLN A 154 -16.22 15.81 -11.88
C GLN A 154 -15.81 14.73 -12.89
N GLY A 155 -16.28 13.49 -12.71
CA GLY A 155 -15.94 12.36 -13.57
C GLY A 155 -14.58 11.71 -13.28
N TYR A 156 -13.86 12.19 -12.26
CA TYR A 156 -12.60 11.60 -11.82
C TYR A 156 -12.38 11.68 -10.31
N ALA A 157 -11.55 10.76 -9.79
CA ALA A 157 -11.02 10.81 -8.44
C ALA A 157 -9.56 11.27 -8.45
N LEU A 158 -9.20 12.15 -7.51
CA LEU A 158 -7.82 12.59 -7.29
C LEU A 158 -7.24 11.83 -6.10
N VAL A 159 -6.24 10.98 -6.33
CA VAL A 159 -5.60 10.18 -5.28
C VAL A 159 -4.35 10.92 -4.80
N VAL A 160 -4.29 11.24 -3.51
CA VAL A 160 -3.18 11.90 -2.82
C VAL A 160 -2.64 11.01 -1.70
N GLU A 161 -1.55 11.42 -1.04
CA GLU A 161 -0.87 10.56 -0.06
C GLU A 161 -1.47 10.65 1.36
N GLY A 162 -1.92 11.83 1.79
CA GLY A 162 -2.24 12.09 3.19
C GLY A 162 -3.67 12.55 3.47
N TYR A 163 -4.08 12.37 4.73
CA TYR A 163 -5.35 12.90 5.25
C TYR A 163 -5.46 14.41 5.08
N LEU A 164 -4.38 15.14 5.38
CA LEU A 164 -4.40 16.59 5.30
C LEU A 164 -4.51 17.09 3.87
N ASP A 165 -3.90 16.40 2.90
CA ASP A 165 -4.04 16.75 1.48
C ASP A 165 -5.51 16.70 1.06
N VAL A 166 -6.22 15.62 1.41
CA VAL A 166 -7.65 15.47 1.14
C VAL A 166 -8.47 16.61 1.75
N ILE A 167 -8.22 16.92 3.02
CA ILE A 167 -9.01 17.92 3.75
C ILE A 167 -8.67 19.34 3.26
N ALA A 168 -7.41 19.64 2.98
CA ALA A 168 -6.96 20.92 2.44
C ALA A 168 -7.54 21.15 1.05
N LEU A 169 -7.48 20.16 0.17
CA LEU A 169 -8.13 20.20 -1.14
C LEU A 169 -9.63 20.44 -1.02
N ALA A 170 -10.31 19.72 -0.13
CA ALA A 170 -11.74 19.91 0.11
C ALA A 170 -12.07 21.30 0.69
N GLN A 171 -11.24 21.86 1.58
CA GLN A 171 -11.36 23.22 2.11
C GLN A 171 -11.30 24.27 0.99
N HIS A 172 -10.55 24.00 -0.08
CA HIS A 172 -10.41 24.85 -1.25
C HIS A 172 -11.38 24.50 -2.40
N GLY A 173 -12.33 23.59 -2.17
CA GLY A 173 -13.37 23.24 -3.15
C GLY A 173 -13.04 22.06 -4.07
N VAL A 174 -11.84 21.47 -3.95
CA VAL A 174 -11.43 20.23 -4.63
C VAL A 174 -11.89 19.02 -3.82
N GLY A 175 -13.20 18.80 -3.82
CA GLY A 175 -13.86 17.81 -2.96
C GLY A 175 -13.79 16.35 -3.44
N HIS A 176 -13.15 16.07 -4.57
CA HIS A 176 -13.02 14.73 -5.18
C HIS A 176 -11.66 14.08 -4.91
N ALA A 177 -10.95 14.56 -3.89
CA ALA A 177 -9.70 13.99 -3.41
C ALA A 177 -9.92 12.80 -2.46
N VAL A 178 -9.05 11.80 -2.55
CA VAL A 178 -9.01 10.61 -1.67
C VAL A 178 -7.56 10.26 -1.33
N ALA A 179 -7.31 9.56 -0.23
CA ALA A 179 -5.95 9.13 0.15
C ALA A 179 -5.86 7.66 0.52
N THR A 180 -4.71 7.03 0.24
CA THR A 180 -4.39 5.71 0.78
C THR A 180 -4.01 5.81 2.27
N LEU A 181 -4.16 4.71 3.00
CA LEU A 181 -4.10 4.72 4.46
C LEU A 181 -2.76 4.19 4.98
N GLY A 182 -1.67 4.86 4.58
CA GLY A 182 -0.30 4.46 4.93
C GLY A 182 0.15 3.18 4.23
N THR A 183 -0.35 2.95 3.02
CA THR A 183 0.00 1.81 2.16
C THR A 183 0.12 2.28 0.71
N ALA A 184 0.84 1.51 -0.11
CA ALA A 184 0.84 1.71 -1.55
C ALA A 184 -0.57 1.47 -2.11
N CYS A 185 -0.90 2.17 -3.21
CA CYS A 185 -2.17 1.95 -3.91
C CYS A 185 -2.26 0.49 -4.39
N THR A 186 -3.41 -0.14 -4.14
CA THR A 186 -3.68 -1.54 -4.52
C THR A 186 -4.66 -1.61 -5.70
N ALA A 187 -4.75 -2.78 -6.33
CA ALA A 187 -5.76 -3.03 -7.36
C ALA A 187 -7.21 -2.91 -6.82
N GLU A 188 -7.44 -3.24 -5.54
CA GLU A 188 -8.76 -3.08 -4.91
C GLU A 188 -9.11 -1.61 -4.70
N HIS A 189 -8.14 -0.73 -4.37
CA HIS A 189 -8.37 0.72 -4.37
C HIS A 189 -8.81 1.22 -5.74
N VAL A 190 -8.07 0.83 -6.79
CA VAL A 190 -8.36 1.25 -8.17
C VAL A 190 -9.75 0.77 -8.60
N LYS A 191 -10.06 -0.51 -8.35
CA LYS A 191 -11.36 -1.11 -8.65
C LYS A 191 -12.49 -0.41 -7.89
N LYS A 192 -12.28 -0.05 -6.63
CA LYS A 192 -13.24 0.71 -5.82
C LYS A 192 -13.49 2.09 -6.45
N LEU A 193 -12.45 2.82 -6.85
CA LEU A 193 -12.58 4.14 -7.49
C LEU A 193 -13.28 4.10 -8.85
N PHE A 194 -12.99 3.11 -9.70
CA PHE A 194 -13.66 2.96 -11.00
C PHE A 194 -15.15 2.60 -10.91
N ARG A 195 -15.69 2.31 -9.73
CA ARG A 195 -17.15 2.23 -9.53
C ARG A 195 -17.81 3.61 -9.42
N HIS A 196 -17.03 4.65 -9.15
CA HIS A 196 -17.52 6.01 -8.91
C HIS A 196 -17.17 6.99 -10.04
N CYS A 197 -16.19 6.67 -10.89
CA CYS A 197 -15.72 7.55 -11.96
C CYS A 197 -15.05 6.77 -13.10
N GLY A 198 -14.89 7.43 -14.26
CA GLY A 198 -14.19 6.87 -15.43
C GLY A 198 -12.69 7.20 -15.44
N GLN A 199 -12.24 8.15 -14.64
CA GLN A 199 -10.84 8.59 -14.61
C GLN A 199 -10.27 8.63 -13.19
N ILE A 200 -9.00 8.25 -13.04
CA ILE A 200 -8.24 8.43 -11.79
C ILE A 200 -7.02 9.30 -12.09
N VAL A 201 -6.76 10.29 -11.24
CA VAL A 201 -5.54 11.10 -11.29
C VAL A 201 -4.77 10.85 -10.00
N PHE A 202 -3.57 10.27 -10.09
CA PHE A 202 -2.70 10.16 -8.94
C PHE A 202 -1.83 11.41 -8.84
N SER A 203 -1.83 12.07 -7.68
CA SER A 203 -0.94 13.18 -7.37
C SER A 203 0.15 12.69 -6.43
N PHE A 204 1.38 12.76 -6.89
CA PHE A 204 2.56 12.41 -6.10
C PHE A 204 3.50 13.62 -6.02
N ASP A 205 4.31 13.62 -4.97
CA ASP A 205 5.42 14.57 -4.87
C ASP A 205 6.40 14.34 -6.03
N GLY A 206 7.01 15.41 -6.53
CA GLY A 206 7.91 15.36 -7.70
C GLY A 206 9.25 14.64 -7.48
N ASP A 207 9.47 14.08 -6.28
CA ASP A 207 10.72 13.48 -5.84
C ASP A 207 10.90 12.00 -6.23
N ALA A 208 11.99 11.37 -5.79
CA ALA A 208 12.27 9.97 -6.08
C ALA A 208 11.29 9.00 -5.39
N ALA A 209 10.77 9.34 -4.22
CA ALA A 209 9.81 8.53 -3.49
C ALA A 209 8.44 8.55 -4.20
N GLY A 210 7.98 9.72 -4.61
CA GLY A 210 6.76 9.91 -5.38
C GLY A 210 6.79 9.18 -6.72
N ARG A 211 7.93 9.17 -7.43
CA ARG A 211 8.09 8.34 -8.65
C ARG A 211 7.97 6.84 -8.39
N LYS A 212 8.51 6.35 -7.28
CA LYS A 212 8.38 4.93 -6.88
C LYS A 212 6.93 4.59 -6.51
N ALA A 213 6.22 5.51 -5.86
CA ALA A 213 4.79 5.37 -5.59
C ALA A 213 3.96 5.36 -6.88
N ALA A 214 4.30 6.23 -7.85
CA ALA A 214 3.67 6.27 -9.16
C ALA A 214 3.83 4.96 -9.95
N LEU A 215 5.01 4.34 -9.90
CA LEU A 215 5.24 3.03 -10.51
C LEU A 215 4.31 1.95 -9.91
N ARG A 216 4.18 1.91 -8.58
CA ARG A 216 3.30 0.96 -7.90
C ARG A 216 1.82 1.22 -8.22
N ALA A 217 1.41 2.48 -8.25
CA ALA A 217 0.04 2.85 -8.62
C ALA A 217 -0.25 2.49 -10.09
N MET A 218 0.71 2.72 -11.00
CA MET A 218 0.61 2.28 -12.39
C MET A 218 0.38 0.78 -12.46
N GLU A 219 1.24 -0.03 -11.83
CA GLU A 219 1.09 -1.49 -11.79
C GLU A 219 -0.28 -1.94 -11.26
N ALA A 220 -0.75 -1.33 -10.16
CA ALA A 220 -2.06 -1.61 -9.58
C ALA A 220 -3.24 -1.29 -10.54
N THR A 221 -3.05 -0.36 -11.47
CA THR A 221 -4.10 0.06 -12.41
C THR A 221 -4.19 -0.78 -13.68
N LEU A 222 -3.07 -1.36 -14.14
CA LEU A 222 -3.01 -2.05 -15.44
C LEU A 222 -4.09 -3.13 -15.61
N PRO A 223 -4.40 -4.00 -14.62
CA PRO A 223 -5.45 -5.02 -14.76
C PRO A 223 -6.86 -4.44 -14.93
N MET A 224 -7.07 -3.19 -14.54
CA MET A 224 -8.37 -2.52 -14.53
C MET A 224 -8.54 -1.55 -15.71
N LEU A 225 -7.50 -1.33 -16.53
CA LEU A 225 -7.57 -0.44 -17.69
C LEU A 225 -8.23 -1.13 -18.88
N GLY A 226 -9.00 -0.33 -19.63
CA GLY A 226 -9.66 -0.69 -20.87
C GLY A 226 -10.03 0.58 -21.63
N ASP A 227 -10.90 0.47 -22.64
CA ASP A 227 -11.20 1.59 -23.55
C ASP A 227 -11.99 2.74 -22.89
N GLU A 228 -12.72 2.45 -21.80
CA GLU A 228 -13.58 3.42 -21.11
C GLU A 228 -12.96 4.04 -19.85
N ARG A 229 -11.75 3.61 -19.46
CA ARG A 229 -11.10 4.03 -18.22
C ARG A 229 -9.81 4.77 -18.49
N SER A 230 -9.59 5.84 -17.75
CA SER A 230 -8.40 6.68 -17.88
C SER A 230 -7.64 6.79 -16.56
N VAL A 231 -6.32 6.79 -16.64
CA VAL A 231 -5.44 7.07 -15.50
C VAL A 231 -4.40 8.10 -15.91
N LYS A 232 -4.15 9.06 -15.04
CA LYS A 232 -3.11 10.08 -15.19
C LYS A 232 -2.25 10.20 -13.92
N PHE A 233 -1.04 10.70 -14.09
CA PHE A 233 -0.07 10.98 -13.05
C PHE A 233 0.25 12.47 -13.04
N LEU A 234 -0.11 13.13 -11.95
CA LEU A 234 0.23 14.52 -11.65
C LEU A 234 1.47 14.51 -10.75
N PHE A 235 2.53 15.16 -11.22
CA PHE A 235 3.72 15.46 -10.43
C PHE A 235 3.78 16.95 -10.20
N LEU A 236 3.64 17.38 -8.94
CA LEU A 236 3.73 18.78 -8.56
C LEU A 236 5.20 19.26 -8.54
N PRO A 237 5.45 20.58 -8.54
CA PRO A 237 6.78 21.14 -8.27
C PRO A 237 7.38 20.56 -6.97
N ALA A 238 8.70 20.40 -6.93
CA ALA A 238 9.39 19.66 -5.86
C ALA A 238 9.21 20.26 -4.46
N GLU A 239 8.89 21.55 -4.39
CA GLU A 239 8.63 22.31 -3.18
C GLU A 239 7.19 22.16 -2.65
N HIS A 240 6.30 21.49 -3.39
CA HIS A 240 4.88 21.43 -3.10
C HIS A 240 4.32 20.01 -3.03
N ASP A 241 3.60 19.74 -1.93
CA ASP A 241 2.56 18.70 -1.83
C ASP A 241 1.18 19.29 -2.22
N PRO A 242 0.12 18.48 -2.37
CA PRO A 242 -1.20 19.00 -2.72
C PRO A 242 -1.77 20.02 -1.71
N ASP A 243 -1.53 19.85 -0.41
CA ASP A 243 -1.91 20.80 0.65
C ASP A 243 -1.27 22.19 0.44
N THR A 244 0.06 22.25 0.34
CA THR A 244 0.80 23.49 0.13
C THR A 244 0.48 24.15 -1.20
N PHE A 245 0.39 23.37 -2.29
CA PHE A 245 0.08 23.91 -3.62
C PHE A 245 -1.28 24.60 -3.66
N VAL A 246 -2.34 23.92 -3.16
CA VAL A 246 -3.70 24.47 -3.25
C VAL A 246 -3.89 25.69 -2.34
N ARG A 247 -3.17 25.74 -1.21
CA ARG A 247 -3.17 26.90 -0.33
C ARG A 247 -2.49 28.11 -0.95
N GLU A 248 -1.40 27.91 -1.67
CA GLU A 248 -0.63 28.99 -2.28
C GLU A 248 -1.26 29.50 -3.58
N TYR A 249 -1.65 28.60 -4.49
CA TYR A 249 -2.10 28.98 -5.84
C TYR A 249 -3.61 28.87 -6.06
N GLY A 250 -4.34 28.26 -5.13
CA GLY A 250 -5.79 28.08 -5.21
C GLY A 250 -6.24 26.94 -6.11
N ALA A 251 -7.54 26.64 -6.06
CA ALA A 251 -8.15 25.50 -6.76
C ALA A 251 -8.05 25.62 -8.30
N ASP A 252 -8.27 26.82 -8.87
CA ASP A 252 -8.19 27.00 -10.32
C ASP A 252 -6.80 26.69 -10.88
N ALA A 253 -5.74 26.99 -10.12
CA ALA A 253 -4.37 26.64 -10.50
C ALA A 253 -4.14 25.14 -10.39
N PHE A 254 -4.62 24.52 -9.31
CA PHE A 254 -4.54 23.08 -9.11
C PHE A 254 -5.22 22.32 -10.26
N GLU A 255 -6.42 22.74 -10.66
CA GLU A 255 -7.17 22.13 -11.77
C GLU A 255 -6.45 22.27 -13.13
N ARG A 256 -5.73 23.38 -13.36
CA ARG A 256 -4.88 23.52 -14.55
C ARG A 256 -3.74 22.51 -14.57
N GLU A 257 -3.13 22.24 -13.42
CA GLU A 257 -2.07 21.22 -13.31
C GLU A 257 -2.63 19.81 -13.49
N VAL A 258 -3.81 19.52 -12.94
CA VAL A 258 -4.54 18.26 -13.22
C VAL A 258 -4.80 18.10 -14.73
N GLY A 259 -5.15 19.17 -15.42
CA GLY A 259 -5.33 19.17 -16.88
C GLY A 259 -4.08 18.77 -17.66
N ARG A 260 -2.89 19.05 -17.09
CA ARG A 260 -1.57 18.73 -17.65
C ARG A 260 -1.01 17.38 -17.17
N ALA A 261 -1.70 16.69 -16.28
CA ALA A 261 -1.26 15.42 -15.74
C ALA A 261 -0.93 14.40 -16.84
N GLN A 262 0.18 13.70 -16.68
CA GLN A 262 0.74 12.78 -17.66
C GLN A 262 -0.16 11.54 -17.81
N PRO A 263 -0.64 11.19 -19.02
CA PRO A 263 -1.41 9.97 -19.24
C PRO A 263 -0.62 8.71 -18.89
N LEU A 264 -1.30 7.67 -18.40
CA LEU A 264 -0.66 6.39 -18.06
C LEU A 264 0.11 5.77 -19.23
N SER A 265 -0.40 5.86 -20.46
CA SER A 265 0.31 5.33 -21.64
C SER A 265 1.69 5.95 -21.79
N VAL A 266 1.79 7.27 -21.67
CA VAL A 266 3.06 8.00 -21.76
C VAL A 266 3.97 7.60 -20.60
N PHE A 267 3.44 7.60 -19.37
CA PHE A 267 4.21 7.25 -18.17
C PHE A 267 4.76 5.82 -18.22
N LEU A 268 3.95 4.86 -18.69
CA LEU A 268 4.36 3.47 -18.89
C LEU A 268 5.50 3.37 -19.89
N LEU A 269 5.36 3.98 -21.07
CA LEU A 269 6.38 3.89 -22.12
C LEU A 269 7.69 4.59 -21.72
N ASP A 270 7.61 5.70 -20.98
CA ASP A 270 8.78 6.40 -20.45
C ASP A 270 9.47 5.54 -19.39
N THR A 271 8.71 4.88 -18.52
CA THR A 271 9.23 3.93 -17.52
C THR A 271 9.96 2.76 -18.19
N LEU A 272 9.41 2.21 -19.27
CA LEU A 272 10.01 1.11 -20.01
C LEU A 272 11.32 1.50 -20.70
N ALA A 273 11.44 2.75 -21.16
CA ALA A 273 12.63 3.29 -21.81
C ALA A 273 13.71 3.77 -20.82
N ASN A 274 13.33 4.08 -19.58
CA ASN A 274 14.22 4.73 -18.62
C ASN A 274 15.50 3.91 -18.36
N GLY A 275 16.66 4.57 -18.53
CA GLY A 275 17.99 3.98 -18.31
C GLY A 275 18.43 2.98 -19.37
N LEU A 276 17.77 2.94 -20.55
CA LEU A 276 18.11 2.03 -21.65
C LEU A 276 18.55 2.78 -22.91
N ALA A 277 19.58 2.26 -23.59
CA ALA A 277 20.06 2.75 -24.87
C ALA A 277 19.25 2.15 -26.02
N LEU A 278 18.12 2.77 -26.39
CA LEU A 278 17.19 2.25 -27.41
C LEU A 278 17.74 2.31 -28.85
N ASP A 279 18.88 2.95 -29.07
CA ASP A 279 19.65 2.89 -30.32
C ASP A 279 20.39 1.54 -30.49
N THR A 280 20.64 0.81 -29.41
CA THR A 280 21.25 -0.53 -29.41
C THR A 280 20.22 -1.66 -29.47
N ALA A 281 20.59 -2.80 -30.06
CA ALA A 281 19.71 -3.97 -30.09
C ALA A 281 19.44 -4.52 -28.68
N GLU A 282 20.47 -4.52 -27.83
CA GLU A 282 20.43 -4.95 -26.44
C GLU A 282 19.50 -4.08 -25.61
N GLY A 283 19.58 -2.75 -25.73
CA GLY A 283 18.69 -1.83 -25.01
C GLY A 283 17.23 -2.00 -25.42
N ARG A 284 16.96 -2.21 -26.72
CA ARG A 284 15.60 -2.51 -27.21
C ARG A 284 15.10 -3.86 -26.71
N ALA A 285 15.94 -4.89 -26.71
CA ALA A 285 15.59 -6.21 -26.18
C ALA A 285 15.28 -6.15 -24.67
N GLN A 286 16.07 -5.39 -23.90
CA GLN A 286 15.83 -5.15 -22.47
C GLN A 286 14.52 -4.40 -22.24
N ALA A 287 14.20 -3.39 -23.05
CA ALA A 287 12.93 -2.67 -22.96
C ALA A 287 11.73 -3.59 -23.21
N ILE A 288 11.81 -4.45 -24.24
CA ILE A 288 10.76 -5.45 -24.54
C ILE A 288 10.62 -6.44 -23.39
N ALA A 289 11.72 -6.89 -22.79
CA ALA A 289 11.69 -7.78 -21.64
C ALA A 289 11.01 -7.13 -20.41
N ARG A 290 11.27 -5.84 -20.14
CA ARG A 290 10.58 -5.05 -19.10
C ARG A 290 9.10 -4.85 -19.39
N ALA A 291 8.73 -4.73 -20.66
CA ALA A 291 7.35 -4.47 -21.07
C ALA A 291 6.44 -5.67 -20.91
N ARG A 292 6.96 -6.89 -21.09
CA ARG A 292 6.18 -8.13 -21.02
C ARG A 292 5.33 -8.27 -19.73
N PRO A 293 5.88 -8.14 -18.51
CA PRO A 293 5.09 -8.27 -17.28
C PRO A 293 4.10 -7.12 -17.05
N LEU A 294 4.24 -5.97 -17.72
CA LEU A 294 3.35 -4.81 -17.54
C LEU A 294 2.25 -4.79 -18.60
N ILE A 295 2.60 -4.76 -19.89
CA ILE A 295 1.64 -4.74 -21.00
C ILE A 295 0.80 -6.04 -21.01
N GLY A 296 1.37 -7.16 -20.54
CA GLY A 296 0.65 -8.41 -20.38
C GLY A 296 -0.54 -8.35 -19.42
N GLN A 297 -0.56 -7.42 -18.47
CA GLN A 297 -1.68 -7.24 -17.51
C GLN A 297 -2.87 -6.50 -18.11
N LEU A 298 -2.66 -5.70 -19.17
CA LEU A 298 -3.73 -4.96 -19.83
C LEU A 298 -4.69 -5.93 -20.53
N ALA A 299 -5.99 -5.70 -20.34
CA ALA A 299 -7.02 -6.39 -21.12
C ALA A 299 -6.88 -6.08 -22.62
N GLU A 300 -7.25 -7.03 -23.47
CA GLU A 300 -7.33 -6.79 -24.92
C GLU A 300 -8.35 -5.68 -25.20
N SER A 301 -7.85 -4.59 -25.77
CA SER A 301 -8.57 -3.32 -25.89
C SER A 301 -7.92 -2.47 -27.00
N ALA A 302 -8.63 -1.47 -27.51
CA ALA A 302 -8.06 -0.50 -28.44
C ALA A 302 -6.90 0.26 -27.78
N LEU A 303 -7.02 0.61 -26.49
CA LEU A 303 -5.95 1.25 -25.72
C LEU A 303 -4.67 0.40 -25.71
N LYS A 304 -4.76 -0.90 -25.40
CA LYS A 304 -3.59 -1.80 -25.43
C LYS A 304 -2.95 -1.84 -26.82
N ALA A 305 -3.77 -1.87 -27.87
CA ALA A 305 -3.28 -1.84 -29.24
C ALA A 305 -2.52 -0.55 -29.58
N GLN A 306 -3.00 0.61 -29.13
CA GLN A 306 -2.32 1.90 -29.31
C GLN A 306 -1.00 1.96 -28.54
N ILE A 307 -0.99 1.53 -27.27
CA ILE A 307 0.24 1.47 -26.45
C ILE A 307 1.30 0.59 -27.12
N ILE A 308 0.92 -0.59 -27.62
CA ILE A 308 1.84 -1.48 -28.36
C ILE A 308 2.34 -0.81 -29.64
N GLY A 309 1.47 -0.12 -30.38
CA GLY A 309 1.85 0.59 -31.60
C GLY A 309 2.84 1.73 -31.36
N GLU A 310 2.68 2.48 -30.26
CA GLU A 310 3.64 3.50 -29.84
C GLU A 310 4.95 2.89 -29.35
N PHE A 311 4.87 1.81 -28.57
CA PHE A 311 6.06 1.12 -28.08
C PHE A 311 6.89 0.53 -29.22
N ALA A 312 6.24 -0.10 -30.21
CA ALA A 312 6.85 -0.64 -31.42
C ALA A 312 7.74 0.39 -32.15
N LYS A 313 7.26 1.65 -32.25
CA LYS A 313 8.04 2.74 -32.84
C LYS A 313 9.28 3.07 -32.00
N ARG A 314 9.13 3.15 -30.67
CA ARG A 314 10.26 3.42 -29.75
C ARG A 314 11.33 2.33 -29.80
N VAL A 315 10.92 1.06 -29.91
CA VAL A 315 11.84 -0.09 -29.98
C VAL A 315 12.09 -0.59 -31.40
N GLN A 316 11.78 0.19 -32.42
CA GLN A 316 12.08 -0.11 -33.83
C GLN A 316 11.76 -1.56 -34.25
N THR A 317 10.68 -2.13 -33.71
CA THR A 317 10.27 -3.52 -33.94
C THR A 317 8.87 -3.50 -34.52
N PRO A 318 8.58 -4.22 -35.62
CA PRO A 318 7.23 -4.29 -36.16
C PRO A 318 6.20 -4.66 -35.08
N ALA A 319 5.05 -3.98 -35.06
CA ALA A 319 4.04 -4.19 -34.01
C ALA A 319 3.53 -5.64 -33.95
N THR A 320 3.54 -6.36 -35.07
CA THR A 320 3.21 -7.79 -35.15
C THR A 320 4.20 -8.66 -34.37
N GLU A 321 5.50 -8.44 -34.57
CA GLU A 321 6.57 -9.15 -33.85
C GLU A 321 6.56 -8.79 -32.36
N LEU A 322 6.36 -7.51 -32.04
CA LEU A 322 6.27 -7.05 -30.66
C LEU A 322 5.07 -7.71 -29.93
N ARG A 323 3.91 -7.83 -30.57
CA ARG A 323 2.75 -8.55 -29.99
C ARG A 323 3.11 -10.00 -29.67
N GLN A 324 3.81 -10.68 -30.56
CA GLN A 324 4.26 -12.06 -30.33
C GLN A 324 5.24 -12.13 -29.15
N ALA A 325 6.19 -11.19 -29.06
CA ALA A 325 7.17 -11.13 -27.99
C ALA A 325 6.58 -10.77 -26.60
N LEU A 326 5.47 -10.02 -26.57
CA LEU A 326 4.76 -9.63 -25.35
C LEU A 326 3.72 -10.67 -24.91
N THR A 327 3.29 -11.56 -25.81
CA THR A 327 2.41 -12.67 -25.44
C THR A 327 3.20 -13.62 -24.54
N PRO A 328 2.67 -14.05 -23.37
CA PRO A 328 3.31 -15.07 -22.57
C PRO A 328 3.53 -16.29 -23.47
N ALA A 329 4.76 -16.80 -23.54
CA ALA A 329 5.00 -18.08 -24.18
C ALA A 329 4.08 -19.09 -23.48
N GLN A 330 3.03 -19.56 -24.17
CA GLN A 330 2.28 -20.70 -23.68
C GLN A 330 3.31 -21.78 -23.46
N GLY A 331 3.50 -22.16 -22.19
CA GLY A 331 4.55 -23.09 -21.80
C GLY A 331 4.54 -24.24 -22.79
N ILE A 332 5.70 -24.49 -23.40
CA ILE A 332 5.91 -25.68 -24.22
C ILE A 332 5.47 -26.83 -23.32
N ARG A 333 4.25 -27.34 -23.55
CA ARG A 333 3.81 -28.61 -23.01
C ARG A 333 4.77 -29.59 -23.65
N SER A 334 5.81 -29.98 -22.91
CA SER A 334 6.65 -31.10 -23.28
C SER A 334 5.71 -32.23 -23.69
N PRO A 335 5.83 -32.78 -24.90
CA PRO A 335 4.95 -33.85 -25.33
C PRO A 335 5.06 -34.97 -24.30
N LYS A 336 3.92 -35.34 -23.70
CA LYS A 336 3.83 -36.53 -22.84
C LYS A 336 4.40 -37.68 -23.66
N ARG A 337 5.56 -38.17 -23.24
CA ARG A 337 6.13 -39.40 -23.79
C ARG A 337 5.27 -40.54 -23.21
N ASP A 338 4.54 -41.24 -24.08
CA ASP A 338 3.84 -42.47 -23.70
C ASP A 338 4.84 -43.49 -23.12
N PRO A 339 4.52 -44.17 -22.01
CA PRO A 339 5.34 -45.26 -21.52
C PRO A 339 4.95 -46.54 -22.29
N GLY A 340 5.75 -46.88 -23.29
CA GLY A 340 5.61 -48.11 -24.07
C GLY A 340 6.95 -48.72 -24.45
N GLU A 341 7.30 -49.79 -23.72
CA GLU A 341 7.95 -51.01 -24.22
C GLU A 341 9.49 -51.13 -24.35
N ASN A 342 10.02 -52.05 -23.52
CA ASN A 342 11.22 -52.91 -23.64
C ASN A 342 12.59 -52.29 -23.97
N ASP A 343 13.58 -52.44 -23.06
CA ASP A 343 14.36 -53.68 -23.02
C ASP A 343 15.29 -53.82 -21.78
N ARG A 344 15.07 -54.95 -21.07
CA ARG A 344 16.03 -55.91 -20.47
C ARG A 344 17.37 -55.44 -19.84
N ARG A 345 17.36 -55.43 -18.49
CA ARG A 345 18.31 -56.01 -17.48
C ARG A 345 19.61 -56.71 -17.98
N PRO A 346 20.71 -56.77 -17.19
CA PRO A 346 20.67 -57.31 -15.80
C PRO A 346 21.61 -56.70 -14.73
N SER A 347 21.23 -56.96 -13.48
CA SER A 347 21.88 -56.59 -12.22
C SER A 347 23.06 -57.52 -11.84
N PRO A 348 23.96 -57.05 -10.96
CA PRO A 348 24.31 -57.80 -9.74
C PRO A 348 24.43 -56.84 -8.53
N SER A 349 24.41 -57.22 -7.26
CA SER A 349 24.01 -58.39 -6.48
C SER A 349 23.93 -57.88 -5.02
N LEU A 350 23.13 -58.54 -4.19
CA LEU A 350 22.87 -58.16 -2.80
C LEU A 350 23.95 -58.70 -1.85
N ALA A 351 24.72 -57.83 -1.21
CA ALA A 351 25.46 -58.13 0.01
C ALA A 351 25.69 -56.87 0.86
N ALA A 352 24.69 -56.50 1.68
CA ALA A 352 24.87 -56.04 3.06
C ALA A 352 23.50 -55.63 3.62
N ARG A 353 23.07 -56.40 4.62
CA ARG A 353 21.82 -56.24 5.37
C ARG A 353 22.00 -55.17 6.45
N ARG A 354 20.89 -54.44 6.67
CA ARG A 354 20.35 -53.95 7.95
C ARG A 354 21.04 -52.76 8.62
N ALA A 355 20.36 -51.61 8.57
CA ALA A 355 19.72 -51.03 9.75
C ALA A 355 18.48 -50.24 9.32
N SER A 356 17.36 -50.50 10.00
CA SER A 356 16.06 -49.88 9.78
C SER A 356 16.01 -48.45 10.33
N ARG A 357 15.17 -47.60 9.74
CA ARG A 357 13.93 -46.99 10.32
C ARG A 357 13.76 -45.51 9.96
N MET A 358 12.50 -45.20 9.61
CA MET A 358 11.77 -43.93 9.74
C MET A 358 11.74 -42.94 8.57
N LEU A 359 10.48 -42.58 8.29
CA LEU A 359 9.95 -41.67 7.29
C LEU A 359 9.91 -40.22 7.82
N THR A 360 10.18 -39.27 6.91
CA THR A 360 9.65 -37.88 6.78
C THR A 360 10.01 -36.82 7.84
N PRO A 361 9.91 -35.49 7.56
CA PRO A 361 9.58 -34.77 6.32
C PRO A 361 10.61 -33.67 5.92
N ARG A 362 10.33 -33.01 4.79
CA ARG A 362 10.93 -31.78 4.24
C ARG A 362 11.40 -30.77 5.30
N THR A 363 12.66 -30.35 5.23
CA THR A 363 13.19 -29.15 5.88
C THR A 363 13.32 -28.00 4.89
N ASP A 364 12.94 -26.83 5.39
CA ASP A 364 12.76 -25.56 4.71
C ASP A 364 14.03 -24.98 4.09
N HIS A 365 13.84 -24.31 2.97
CA HIS A 365 14.84 -23.59 2.17
C HIS A 365 15.58 -22.45 2.91
N VAL A 366 15.33 -22.22 4.20
CA VAL A 366 15.92 -21.09 4.96
C VAL A 366 17.29 -21.47 5.58
N GLN A 367 17.50 -22.75 5.92
CA GLN A 367 18.69 -23.18 6.69
C GLN A 367 19.96 -23.37 5.83
N VAL A 368 19.79 -23.61 4.52
CA VAL A 368 20.91 -23.78 3.57
C VAL A 368 21.65 -22.46 3.30
N HIS A 369 20.97 -21.32 3.45
CA HIS A 369 21.56 -20.00 3.22
C HIS A 369 22.40 -19.51 4.40
N ALA A 370 22.00 -19.80 5.65
CA ALA A 370 22.75 -19.44 6.85
C ALA A 370 24.12 -20.14 6.93
N GLN A 371 24.17 -21.44 6.64
CA GLN A 371 25.42 -22.21 6.62
C GLN A 371 26.39 -21.74 5.51
N THR A 372 25.84 -21.33 4.36
CA THR A 372 26.64 -20.76 3.27
C THR A 372 27.22 -19.40 3.66
N ALA A 373 26.42 -18.55 4.32
CA ALA A 373 26.87 -17.25 4.81
C ALA A 373 27.93 -17.37 5.91
N MET A 374 27.80 -18.34 6.83
CA MET A 374 28.80 -18.61 7.87
C MET A 374 30.15 -19.02 7.27
N ARG A 375 30.15 -19.83 6.19
CA ARG A 375 31.39 -20.20 5.46
C ARG A 375 32.07 -19.01 4.79
N ILE A 376 31.30 -18.09 4.25
CA ILE A 376 31.83 -16.85 3.65
C ILE A 376 32.43 -15.96 4.74
N LEU A 377 31.78 -15.82 5.90
CA LEU A 377 32.30 -15.04 7.03
C LEU A 377 33.57 -15.62 7.65
N LEU A 378 33.72 -16.96 7.66
CA LEU A 378 34.97 -17.59 8.09
C LEU A 378 36.14 -17.31 7.15
N ALA A 379 35.87 -17.09 5.86
CA ALA A 379 36.87 -16.71 4.87
C ALA A 379 37.13 -15.19 4.82
N HIS A 380 36.14 -14.39 5.23
CA HIS A 380 36.13 -12.93 5.15
C HIS A 380 35.53 -12.30 6.43
N PRO A 381 36.27 -12.29 7.56
CA PRO A 381 35.76 -11.81 8.84
C PRO A 381 35.36 -10.32 8.83
N GLU A 382 35.96 -9.52 7.96
CA GLU A 382 35.67 -8.10 7.76
C GLU A 382 34.22 -7.82 7.36
N LEU A 383 33.53 -8.81 6.79
CA LEU A 383 32.13 -8.66 6.41
C LEU A 383 31.19 -8.68 7.62
N TRP A 384 31.65 -9.14 8.79
CA TRP A 384 30.83 -9.18 10.02
C TRP A 384 30.30 -7.81 10.42
N ASP A 385 31.13 -6.77 10.34
CA ASP A 385 30.78 -5.41 10.74
C ASP A 385 29.85 -4.71 9.72
N SER A 386 29.69 -5.30 8.53
CA SER A 386 28.82 -4.78 7.47
C SER A 386 27.39 -5.32 7.53
N LEU A 387 27.11 -6.28 8.42
CA LEU A 387 25.80 -6.89 8.57
C LEU A 387 24.88 -6.04 9.46
N SER A 388 23.60 -6.01 9.10
CA SER A 388 22.55 -5.42 9.92
C SER A 388 22.23 -6.30 11.14
N SER A 389 21.63 -5.72 12.18
CA SER A 389 21.28 -6.43 13.41
C SER A 389 20.38 -7.65 13.17
N SER A 390 19.44 -7.58 12.21
CA SER A 390 18.60 -8.72 11.83
C SER A 390 19.36 -9.84 11.11
N GLN A 391 20.47 -9.52 10.42
CA GLN A 391 21.33 -10.51 9.78
C GLN A 391 22.28 -11.17 10.79
N HIS A 392 22.73 -10.43 11.81
CA HIS A 392 23.44 -11.01 12.95
C HIS A 392 22.55 -12.01 13.71
N GLU A 393 21.30 -11.65 14.00
CA GLU A 393 20.35 -12.57 14.65
C GLU A 393 20.11 -13.84 13.83
N LEU A 394 19.97 -13.71 12.50
CA LEU A 394 19.77 -14.86 11.60
C LEU A 394 20.97 -15.82 11.58
N LEU A 395 22.19 -15.32 11.77
CA LEU A 395 23.42 -16.13 11.82
C LEU A 395 23.69 -16.74 13.19
N MET A 396 23.19 -16.11 14.25
CA MET A 396 23.36 -16.55 15.64
C MET A 396 22.26 -17.52 16.09
N HIS A 397 21.13 -17.57 15.38
CA HIS A 397 20.08 -18.56 15.59
C HIS A 397 20.37 -19.85 14.79
N ASP A 398 21.19 -20.73 15.36
CA ASP A 398 21.21 -22.14 14.95
C ASP A 398 21.06 -23.04 16.19
N GLY A 399 19.92 -23.73 16.25
CA GLY A 399 19.77 -25.01 16.96
C GLY A 399 19.82 -25.00 18.49
N SER A 400 18.72 -24.66 19.13
CA SER A 400 18.36 -25.26 20.43
C SER A 400 16.90 -25.73 20.35
N THR A 401 16.71 -26.85 19.66
CA THR A 401 15.62 -27.79 19.92
C THR A 401 16.13 -28.88 20.85
#